data_AF-A0A1V2L5K2-F1
#
_entry.id   AF-A0A1V2L5K2-F1
#
_cell.length_a   1.000
_cell.length_b   1.000
_cell.length_c   1.000
_cell.angle_alpha   90.00
_cell.angle_beta   90.00
_cell.angle_gamma   90.00
#
_symmetry.space_group_name_H-M   'P 1'
#
loop_
_entity.id
_entity.type
_entity.pdbx_description
1 polymer ?
#
loop_
_entity_poly.entity_id
_entity_poly.type
_entity_poly.pdbx_seq_one_letter_code
_entity_poly.pdbx_strand_id
1 'polypeptide(L)'
;MSLSEIYTLTKFPRVSGTNERAKIATSASGPDELHIAISGASISQYVLKPSPKLVWSHSVPPSFVITAVAELDGEGYVIGLFNKTKKTHSIQVIQKLENDSKVVKEWDCNTKTISLSVIGNTIVTVHEDSVIAYNKEFEELWVVKSLYASVYSEVIENNVILVVEHDSKKHNLGFKLLSSEGAEISSKIIEFKDELANLKFAYSNGTLYKYTTDTLTLYRLPRFESYKTLNTTKIGLPAFTKSTKLTLVSPATDRLLIAQDSELYLINTNFGITVSQVSSPKNSKCEILFTQHQQKKRSNASLFAVLLRESDIAGVNFTLDTNTLRDSLGKGFTSTPSKQYIVPSILDIKVEEFDISTITKSSDFDSSLLEFLHAEQDYYTENDRVVDSRFMHTVVSHVFESESIPERAMTYLLTHPLFPPVDGLLSKLRAKPRLLRQAVVTANVSLSELVAELNTTENEDIFKDIITRLLEFPKDKLDFKDLDSHRIVERILSLNFGHELISLLIDASGMFTWSDDLIEKLQEVLQKKIDALNAASRALAVIEQVEVKNLKTVQKVPVYSIEKLTI
;
A
#
# COMPACT_ATOMS: atom_id res chain seq x y z
N MET A 1 -5.68 4.39 -1.50
CA MET A 1 -5.12 3.29 -0.68
C MET A 1 -3.60 3.23 -0.72
N SER A 2 -2.94 3.86 0.24
CA SER A 2 -1.53 3.59 0.51
C SER A 2 -1.19 4.04 1.93
N LEU A 3 -0.34 3.25 2.57
CA LEU A 3 0.55 3.74 3.61
C LEU A 3 1.61 4.61 2.91
N SER A 4 1.86 5.82 3.41
CA SER A 4 2.99 6.63 2.95
C SER A 4 4.31 5.99 3.41
N GLU A 5 5.42 6.48 2.87
CA GLU A 5 6.72 6.18 3.47
C GLU A 5 6.77 6.64 4.93
N ILE A 6 7.50 5.88 5.75
CA ILE A 6 7.70 6.16 7.17
C ILE A 6 8.78 7.24 7.31
N TYR A 7 8.46 8.35 7.96
CA TYR A 7 9.39 9.46 8.19
C TYR A 7 9.68 9.67 9.68
N THR A 8 10.91 10.04 10.04
CA THR A 8 11.31 10.28 11.43
C THR A 8 10.74 11.61 11.94
N LEU A 9 10.06 11.59 13.09
CA LEU A 9 9.60 12.79 13.80
C LEU A 9 10.66 13.31 14.77
N THR A 10 11.17 12.44 15.64
CA THR A 10 12.17 12.81 16.66
C THR A 10 13.00 11.61 17.08
N LYS A 11 14.27 11.83 17.45
CA LYS A 11 15.17 10.78 17.95
C LYS A 11 15.11 10.71 19.47
N PHE A 12 15.17 9.51 20.02
CA PHE A 12 15.19 9.36 21.47
C PHE A 12 16.54 9.76 22.07
N PRO A 13 16.56 10.32 23.29
CA PRO A 13 17.76 10.33 24.10
C PRO A 13 18.21 8.88 24.36
N ARG A 14 19.53 8.66 24.46
CA ARG A 14 20.08 7.32 24.72
C ARG A 14 19.77 6.92 26.17
N VAL A 15 18.66 6.21 26.38
CA VAL A 15 18.30 5.62 27.67
C VAL A 15 18.59 4.12 27.65
N SER A 16 19.37 3.63 28.59
CA SER A 16 19.70 2.20 28.72
C SER A 16 18.58 1.42 29.42
N GLY A 17 18.26 0.24 28.90
CA GLY A 17 17.55 -0.81 29.66
C GLY A 17 16.04 -0.64 29.85
N THR A 18 15.27 -0.24 28.82
CA THR A 18 13.79 -0.36 28.83
C THR A 18 13.24 -0.96 27.54
N ASN A 19 12.41 -2.00 27.69
CA ASN A 19 11.65 -2.65 26.62
C ASN A 19 10.36 -1.87 26.27
N GLU A 20 9.81 -1.13 27.24
CA GLU A 20 8.67 -0.21 27.13
C GLU A 20 9.19 1.24 27.19
N ARG A 21 9.48 1.83 26.04
CA ARG A 21 10.21 3.11 25.95
C ARG A 21 9.31 4.33 25.98
N ALA A 22 8.13 4.26 25.38
CA ALA A 22 7.22 5.38 25.33
C ALA A 22 5.75 4.96 25.41
N LYS A 23 4.93 5.85 25.95
CA LYS A 23 3.46 5.78 26.00
C LYS A 23 2.89 7.09 25.47
N ILE A 24 1.69 7.05 24.88
CA ILE A 24 0.97 8.24 24.43
C ILE A 24 -0.26 8.41 25.31
N ALA A 25 -0.60 9.67 25.62
CA ALA A 25 -1.77 9.97 26.43
C ALA A 25 -3.05 9.64 25.67
N THR A 26 -3.98 8.94 26.34
CA THR A 26 -5.28 8.50 25.82
C THR A 26 -6.24 9.65 25.52
N SER A 27 -6.02 10.81 26.14
CA SER A 27 -6.76 12.06 25.91
C SER A 27 -5.85 12.99 25.12
N ALA A 28 -6.04 13.11 23.81
CA ALA A 28 -5.39 14.17 23.03
C ALA A 28 -6.37 15.34 22.93
N SER A 29 -6.07 16.42 23.66
CA SER A 29 -6.72 17.71 23.46
C SER A 29 -6.40 18.23 22.05
N GLY A 30 -7.29 17.90 21.10
CA GLY A 30 -7.21 18.37 19.71
C GLY A 30 -6.50 17.41 18.74
N PRO A 31 -6.87 17.41 17.44
CA PRO A 31 -6.36 16.48 16.43
C PRO A 31 -4.90 16.74 16.01
N ASP A 32 -4.34 17.89 16.39
CA ASP A 32 -3.01 18.34 15.99
C ASP A 32 -2.00 18.30 17.16
N GLU A 33 -2.41 17.82 18.34
CA GLU A 33 -1.54 17.69 19.52
C GLU A 33 -1.18 16.24 19.80
N LEU A 34 0.06 16.02 20.26
CA LEU A 34 0.62 14.72 20.52
C LEU A 34 1.37 14.73 21.85
N HIS A 35 0.84 13.99 22.83
CA HIS A 35 1.39 13.91 24.18
C HIS A 35 2.14 12.59 24.35
N ILE A 36 3.46 12.64 24.44
CA ILE A 36 4.34 11.48 24.52
C ILE A 36 5.03 11.44 25.89
N ALA A 37 4.94 10.31 26.56
CA ALA A 37 5.65 10.02 27.79
C ALA A 37 6.75 8.99 27.53
N ILE A 38 8.01 9.31 27.84
CA ILE A 38 9.20 8.50 27.58
C ILE A 38 9.76 8.02 28.91
N SER A 39 9.78 6.70 29.11
CA SER A 39 10.28 6.05 30.32
C SER A 39 11.72 6.45 30.61
N GLY A 40 11.95 6.99 31.81
CA GLY A 40 13.27 7.40 32.28
C GLY A 40 13.84 8.65 31.61
N ALA A 41 13.00 9.45 30.94
CA ALA A 41 13.42 10.69 30.28
C ALA A 41 12.46 11.85 30.53
N SER A 42 11.30 11.88 29.87
CA SER A 42 10.40 13.03 29.95
C SER A 42 8.98 12.74 29.48
N ILE A 43 8.03 13.58 29.90
CA ILE A 43 6.70 13.72 29.30
C ILE A 43 6.71 14.98 28.47
N SER A 44 6.20 14.93 27.25
CA SER A 44 6.36 15.99 26.26
C SER A 44 5.08 16.18 25.46
N GLN A 45 4.72 17.44 25.18
CA GLN A 45 3.62 17.84 24.32
C GLN A 45 4.16 18.40 23.01
N TYR A 46 3.72 17.83 21.90
CA TYR A 46 4.07 18.27 20.54
C TYR A 46 2.84 18.79 19.81
N VAL A 47 3.01 19.86 19.03
CA VAL A 47 2.02 20.29 18.03
C VAL A 47 2.54 19.85 16.66
N LEU A 48 1.72 19.11 15.90
CA LEU A 48 2.11 18.43 14.66
C LEU A 48 2.06 19.33 13.42
N LYS A 49 1.19 20.35 13.40
CA LYS A 49 0.99 21.26 12.25
C LYS A 49 1.32 22.71 12.60
N PRO A 50 1.85 23.52 11.65
CA PRO A 50 2.25 23.16 10.28
C PRO A 50 3.56 22.35 10.20
N SER A 51 4.37 22.37 11.27
CA SER A 51 5.54 21.50 11.45
C SER A 51 5.62 21.04 12.91
N PRO A 52 6.09 19.81 13.17
CA PRO A 52 6.22 19.28 14.53
C PRO A 52 7.07 20.18 15.43
N LYS A 53 6.51 20.70 16.52
CA LYS A 53 7.20 21.52 17.52
C LYS A 53 6.90 21.04 18.93
N LEU A 54 7.94 20.97 19.77
CA LEU A 54 7.79 20.72 21.21
C LEU A 54 7.25 21.99 21.88
N VAL A 55 6.11 21.88 22.56
CA VAL A 55 5.46 22.99 23.27
C VAL A 55 5.77 22.96 24.76
N TRP A 56 5.87 21.77 25.34
CA TRP A 56 6.10 21.61 26.77
C TRP A 56 6.78 20.27 27.08
N SER A 57 7.59 20.23 28.14
CA SER A 57 8.14 18.98 28.66
C SER A 57 8.35 18.98 30.18
N HIS A 58 8.24 17.82 30.80
CA HIS A 58 8.56 17.54 32.19
C HIS A 58 9.56 16.39 32.28
N SER A 59 10.64 16.55 33.04
CA SER A 59 11.67 15.51 33.17
C SER A 59 11.26 14.41 34.17
N VAL A 60 11.39 13.15 33.76
CA VAL A 60 11.10 11.97 34.59
C VAL A 60 12.41 11.27 34.95
N PRO A 61 12.66 10.91 36.22
CA PRO A 61 13.94 10.30 36.60
C PRO A 61 14.19 8.93 35.91
N PRO A 62 15.45 8.58 35.59
CA PRO A 62 15.80 7.35 34.86
C PRO A 62 15.40 6.04 35.54
N SER A 63 15.18 6.07 36.85
CA SER A 63 14.73 4.93 37.66
C SER A 63 13.26 4.58 37.45
N PHE A 64 12.46 5.45 36.83
CA PHE A 64 11.03 5.24 36.62
C PHE A 64 10.73 4.71 35.21
N VAL A 65 9.78 3.78 35.15
CA VAL A 65 9.14 3.30 33.91
C VAL A 65 7.71 3.81 33.90
N ILE A 66 7.30 4.44 32.81
CA ILE A 66 5.94 4.97 32.65
C ILE A 66 5.07 3.86 32.09
N THR A 67 4.08 3.41 32.86
CA THR A 67 3.19 2.31 32.47
C THR A 67 1.93 2.81 31.78
N ALA A 68 1.41 3.97 32.19
CA ALA A 68 0.24 4.63 31.62
C ALA A 68 0.35 6.15 31.74
N VAL A 69 -0.33 6.89 30.86
CA VAL A 69 -0.39 8.36 30.88
C VAL A 69 -1.75 8.84 30.37
N ALA A 70 -2.31 9.86 31.00
CA ALA A 70 -3.52 10.54 30.56
C ALA A 70 -3.39 12.06 30.77
N GLU A 71 -3.99 12.86 29.90
CA GLU A 71 -4.04 14.32 30.02
C GLU A 71 -5.28 14.76 30.82
N LEU A 72 -5.09 15.76 31.70
CA LEU A 72 -6.15 16.42 32.49
C LEU A 72 -6.55 17.74 31.83
N ASP A 73 -7.37 17.72 30.78
CA ASP A 73 -7.99 18.89 30.13
C ASP A 73 -7.07 20.13 29.98
N GLY A 74 -5.78 19.93 29.64
CA GLY A 74 -4.78 21.00 29.50
C GLY A 74 -4.17 21.56 30.80
N GLU A 75 -4.68 21.17 31.98
CA GLU A 75 -4.16 21.55 33.30
C GLU A 75 -2.95 20.71 33.74
N GLY A 76 -2.79 19.51 33.19
CA GLY A 76 -1.72 18.60 33.61
C GLY A 76 -1.81 17.19 33.06
N TYR A 77 -1.10 16.26 33.71
CA TYR A 77 -1.01 14.86 33.35
C TYR A 77 -1.17 13.97 34.59
N VAL A 78 -1.83 12.83 34.43
CA VAL A 78 -1.78 11.72 35.39
C VAL A 78 -0.93 10.62 34.79
N ILE A 79 0.05 10.14 35.56
CA ILE A 79 0.99 9.10 35.12
C ILE A 79 1.02 7.92 36.08
N GLY A 80 1.06 6.73 35.50
CA GLY A 80 1.35 5.48 36.21
C GLY A 80 2.84 5.19 36.10
N LEU A 81 3.49 4.99 37.24
CA LEU A 81 4.92 4.81 37.37
C LEU A 81 5.26 3.47 38.01
N PHE A 82 6.35 2.86 37.53
CA PHE A 82 7.03 1.76 38.20
C PHE A 82 8.47 2.17 38.51
N ASN A 83 8.83 2.14 39.79
CA ASN A 83 10.18 2.46 40.26
C ASN A 83 11.06 1.21 40.22
N LYS A 84 12.04 1.15 39.33
CA LYS A 84 12.94 -0.01 39.19
C LYS A 84 13.75 -0.31 40.45
N THR A 85 14.13 0.74 41.20
CA THR A 85 14.97 0.63 42.39
C THR A 85 14.18 0.10 43.57
N LYS A 86 12.98 0.65 43.80
CA LYS A 86 12.11 0.28 44.92
C LYS A 86 11.19 -0.90 44.63
N LYS A 87 11.01 -1.25 43.34
CA LYS A 87 10.02 -2.21 42.85
C LYS A 87 8.59 -1.89 43.29
N THR A 88 8.27 -0.61 43.41
CA THR A 88 6.94 -0.11 43.78
C THR A 88 6.24 0.51 42.58
N HIS A 89 4.92 0.43 42.58
CA HIS A 89 4.07 1.16 41.63
C HIS A 89 3.55 2.43 42.32
N SER A 90 3.48 3.54 41.60
CA SER A 90 2.86 4.77 42.10
C SER A 90 2.12 5.49 40.98
N ILE A 91 1.15 6.32 41.34
CA ILE A 91 0.51 7.26 40.44
C ILE A 91 0.91 8.66 40.86
N GLN A 92 1.33 9.46 39.89
CA GLN A 92 1.67 10.87 40.09
C GLN A 92 0.79 11.76 39.24
N VAL A 93 0.44 12.91 39.79
CA VAL A 93 -0.27 13.97 39.08
C VAL A 93 0.65 15.15 38.91
N ILE A 94 0.87 15.53 37.66
CA ILE A 94 1.76 16.61 37.26
C ILE A 94 0.91 17.75 36.74
N GLN A 95 0.99 18.91 37.39
CA GLN A 95 0.35 20.13 36.91
C GLN A 95 1.29 20.87 35.97
N LYS A 96 0.73 21.35 34.85
CA LYS A 96 1.41 22.19 33.87
C LYS A 96 1.40 23.64 34.36
N LEU A 97 2.59 24.26 34.46
CA LEU A 97 2.75 25.69 34.72
C LEU A 97 3.29 26.37 33.46
N GLU A 98 3.18 27.70 33.35
CA GLU A 98 3.58 28.44 32.14
C GLU A 98 5.04 28.16 31.70
N ASN A 99 5.95 27.99 32.66
CA ASN A 99 7.38 27.75 32.40
C ASN A 99 7.95 26.51 33.11
N ASP A 100 7.11 25.76 33.83
CA ASP A 100 7.57 24.62 34.63
C ASP A 100 6.43 23.60 34.83
N SER A 101 6.63 22.72 35.80
CA SER A 101 5.80 21.57 36.08
C SER A 101 5.96 21.20 37.54
N LYS A 102 4.86 20.84 38.21
CA LYS A 102 4.91 20.45 39.62
C LYS A 102 4.14 19.16 39.85
N VAL A 103 4.72 18.24 40.60
CA VAL A 103 4.00 17.07 41.11
C VAL A 103 3.08 17.55 42.23
N VAL A 104 1.77 17.46 42.02
CA VAL A 104 0.73 17.91 42.95
C VAL A 104 0.44 16.83 43.98
N LYS A 105 0.35 15.58 43.54
CA LYS A 105 0.03 14.43 44.38
C LYS A 105 0.74 13.18 43.87
N GLU A 106 1.17 12.35 44.80
CA GLU A 106 1.71 11.02 44.54
C GLU A 106 1.08 10.04 45.54
N TRP A 107 0.68 8.86 45.06
CA TRP A 107 0.26 7.77 45.92
C TRP A 107 0.77 6.43 45.40
N ASP A 108 1.12 5.56 46.34
CA ASP A 108 1.62 4.22 46.03
C ASP A 108 0.45 3.27 45.67
N CYS A 109 0.71 2.39 44.71
CA CYS A 109 -0.21 1.37 44.22
C CYS A 109 0.38 -0.02 44.48
N ASN A 110 -0.49 -0.98 44.82
CA ASN A 110 -0.04 -2.35 45.10
C ASN A 110 0.32 -3.12 43.82
N THR A 111 -0.33 -2.78 42.71
CA THR A 111 -0.32 -3.53 41.44
C THR A 111 -0.05 -2.61 40.26
N LYS A 112 0.36 -3.19 39.12
CA LYS A 112 0.73 -2.42 37.92
C LYS A 112 -0.48 -1.69 37.34
N THR A 113 -0.32 -0.40 37.04
CA THR A 113 -1.32 0.39 36.31
C THR A 113 -1.23 0.07 34.81
N ILE A 114 -2.32 -0.42 34.24
CA ILE A 114 -2.43 -0.83 32.83
C ILE A 114 -2.89 0.33 31.95
N SER A 115 -3.92 1.04 32.38
CA SER A 115 -4.46 2.18 31.65
C SER A 115 -4.89 3.30 32.60
N LEU A 116 -4.78 4.53 32.11
CA LEU A 116 -5.32 5.72 32.74
C LEU A 116 -6.22 6.42 31.72
N SER A 117 -7.35 6.93 32.19
CA SER A 117 -8.26 7.70 31.36
C SER A 117 -8.98 8.75 32.19
N VAL A 118 -9.19 9.93 31.60
CA VAL A 118 -9.94 11.02 32.21
C VAL A 118 -11.29 11.11 31.52
N ILE A 119 -12.36 10.99 32.29
CA ILE A 119 -13.75 11.04 31.83
C ILE A 119 -14.45 12.18 32.56
N GLY A 120 -14.56 13.34 31.91
CA GLY A 120 -15.10 14.55 32.54
C GLY A 120 -14.31 14.93 33.79
N ASN A 121 -14.94 14.87 34.96
CA ASN A 121 -14.29 15.18 36.24
C ASN A 121 -13.76 13.94 36.99
N THR A 122 -13.76 12.78 36.35
CA THR A 122 -13.37 11.51 36.97
C THR A 122 -12.12 10.95 36.31
N ILE A 123 -11.13 10.59 37.12
CA ILE A 123 -9.92 9.91 36.69
C ILE A 123 -10.11 8.43 36.97
N VAL A 124 -10.13 7.62 35.91
CA VAL A 124 -10.27 6.17 36.02
C VAL A 124 -8.92 5.51 35.85
N THR A 125 -8.54 4.69 36.81
CA THR A 125 -7.30 3.93 36.83
C THR A 125 -7.62 2.45 36.78
N VAL A 126 -7.05 1.75 35.80
CA VAL A 126 -7.18 0.30 35.70
C VAL A 126 -5.86 -0.33 36.13
N HIS A 127 -5.92 -1.02 37.25
CA HIS A 127 -4.85 -1.85 37.79
C HIS A 127 -5.05 -3.31 37.39
N GLU A 128 -4.02 -4.13 37.59
CA GLU A 128 -4.11 -5.57 37.31
C GLU A 128 -5.22 -6.25 38.13
N ASP A 129 -5.48 -5.81 39.36
CA ASP A 129 -6.43 -6.42 40.29
C ASP A 129 -7.73 -5.63 40.49
N SER A 130 -7.79 -4.37 40.03
CA SER A 130 -8.93 -3.50 40.32
C SER A 130 -9.06 -2.35 39.33
N VAL A 131 -10.28 -1.81 39.23
CA VAL A 131 -10.58 -0.54 38.56
C VAL A 131 -11.01 0.44 39.63
N ILE A 132 -10.34 1.59 39.69
CA ILE A 132 -10.58 2.62 40.69
C ILE A 132 -10.90 3.93 39.97
N ALA A 133 -11.90 4.65 40.46
CA ALA A 133 -12.21 5.99 40.01
C ALA A 133 -11.91 7.02 41.10
N TYR A 134 -11.31 8.13 40.69
CA TYR A 134 -11.00 9.26 41.54
C TYR A 134 -11.70 10.53 41.05
N ASN A 135 -12.04 11.43 41.96
CA ASN A 135 -12.45 12.80 41.58
C ASN A 135 -11.22 13.66 41.21
N LYS A 136 -11.45 14.91 40.78
CA LYS A 136 -10.36 15.89 40.50
C LYS A 136 -9.50 16.24 41.72
N GLU A 137 -10.00 16.01 42.94
CA GLU A 137 -9.27 16.18 44.20
C GLU A 137 -8.48 14.91 44.59
N PHE A 138 -8.54 13.89 43.74
CA PHE A 138 -7.90 12.58 43.88
C PHE A 138 -8.36 11.82 45.12
N GLU A 139 -9.63 11.97 45.47
CA GLU A 139 -10.36 11.14 46.42
C GLU A 139 -11.04 10.00 45.68
N GLU A 140 -11.03 8.81 46.27
CA GLU A 140 -11.61 7.60 45.72
C GLU A 140 -13.15 7.71 45.69
N LEU A 141 -13.74 7.58 44.51
CA LEU A 141 -15.19 7.58 44.31
C LEU A 141 -15.75 6.16 44.42
N TRP A 142 -15.13 5.21 43.75
CA TRP A 142 -15.55 3.81 43.74
C TRP A 142 -14.40 2.88 43.33
N VAL A 143 -14.53 1.61 43.72
CA VAL A 143 -13.59 0.53 43.40
C VAL A 143 -14.36 -0.70 42.94
N VAL A 144 -14.00 -1.22 41.78
CA VAL A 144 -14.46 -2.52 41.27
C VAL A 144 -13.28 -3.48 41.28
N LYS A 145 -13.37 -4.54 42.07
CA LYS A 145 -12.34 -5.60 42.08
C LYS A 145 -12.46 -6.47 40.84
N SER A 146 -11.34 -6.69 40.17
CA SER A 146 -11.26 -7.59 39.02
C SER A 146 -11.36 -9.05 39.47
N LEU A 147 -11.99 -9.90 38.67
CA LEU A 147 -12.05 -11.34 38.96
C LEU A 147 -10.74 -12.02 38.57
N TYR A 148 -10.13 -11.54 37.48
CA TYR A 148 -8.83 -11.98 36.99
C TYR A 148 -7.91 -10.78 36.70
N ALA A 149 -6.67 -11.06 36.30
CA ALA A 149 -5.71 -10.01 35.99
C ALA A 149 -6.18 -9.22 34.77
N SER A 150 -6.42 -7.92 34.92
CA SER A 150 -6.72 -7.02 33.81
C SER A 150 -5.55 -7.02 32.81
N VAL A 151 -5.84 -7.04 31.51
CA VAL A 151 -4.83 -7.10 30.43
C VAL A 151 -4.98 -5.92 29.47
N TYR A 152 -6.22 -5.49 29.25
CA TYR A 152 -6.54 -4.43 28.32
C TYR A 152 -7.71 -3.61 28.84
N SER A 153 -7.68 -2.32 28.56
CA SER A 153 -8.76 -1.40 28.90
C SER A 153 -8.83 -0.25 27.90
N GLU A 154 -10.05 0.18 27.57
CA GLU A 154 -10.30 1.33 26.72
C GLU A 154 -11.62 2.02 27.09
N VAL A 155 -11.68 3.34 26.94
CA VAL A 155 -12.90 4.13 27.19
C VAL A 155 -13.74 4.24 25.93
N ILE A 156 -15.02 3.94 26.06
CA ILE A 156 -16.05 3.98 25.03
C ILE A 156 -16.98 5.16 25.29
N GLU A 157 -17.09 6.06 24.30
CA GLU A 157 -18.08 7.15 24.25
C GLU A 157 -18.22 7.96 25.56
N ASN A 158 -17.09 8.19 26.25
CA ASN A 158 -16.98 9.00 27.48
C ASN A 158 -17.86 8.58 28.66
N ASN A 159 -18.42 7.36 28.68
CA ASN A 159 -19.28 6.92 29.78
C ASN A 159 -19.15 5.43 30.11
N VAL A 160 -18.47 4.66 29.27
CA VAL A 160 -18.32 3.22 29.44
C VAL A 160 -16.85 2.86 29.37
N ILE A 161 -16.38 2.02 30.27
CA ILE A 161 -15.00 1.51 30.30
C ILE A 161 -15.07 0.04 29.93
N LEU A 162 -14.38 -0.35 28.86
CA LEU A 162 -14.17 -1.73 28.50
C LEU A 162 -12.96 -2.25 29.25
N VAL A 163 -13.11 -3.37 29.95
CA VAL A 163 -12.03 -4.06 30.65
C VAL A 163 -12.00 -5.52 30.20
N VAL A 164 -10.80 -5.99 29.89
CA VAL A 164 -10.54 -7.40 29.55
C VAL A 164 -9.61 -7.99 30.60
N GLU A 165 -10.07 -9.05 31.25
CA GLU A 165 -9.40 -9.78 32.32
C GLU A 165 -8.98 -11.18 31.82
N HIS A 166 -7.83 -11.69 32.27
CA HIS A 166 -7.31 -13.01 31.90
C HIS A 166 -6.97 -13.86 33.13
N ASP A 167 -7.53 -15.07 33.18
CA ASP A 167 -7.17 -16.10 34.14
C ASP A 167 -6.07 -17.00 33.60
N SER A 168 -4.83 -16.81 34.08
CA SER A 168 -3.69 -17.63 33.68
C SER A 168 -3.81 -19.10 34.09
N LYS A 169 -4.67 -19.46 35.07
CA LYS A 169 -4.79 -20.85 35.56
C LYS A 169 -5.88 -21.62 34.82
N LYS A 170 -7.02 -20.97 34.58
CA LYS A 170 -8.17 -21.60 33.92
C LYS A 170 -8.30 -21.25 32.45
N HIS A 171 -7.38 -20.45 31.91
CA HIS A 171 -7.38 -20.10 30.50
C HIS A 171 -8.70 -19.42 30.10
N ASN A 172 -9.18 -18.48 30.92
CA ASN A 172 -10.44 -17.77 30.72
C ASN A 172 -10.19 -16.30 30.42
N LEU A 173 -10.98 -15.73 29.51
CA LEU A 173 -11.05 -14.31 29.24
C LEU A 173 -12.38 -13.75 29.75
N GLY A 174 -12.31 -12.83 30.68
CA GLY A 174 -13.45 -12.05 31.16
C GLY A 174 -13.53 -10.71 30.43
N PHE A 175 -14.65 -10.44 29.78
CA PHE A 175 -14.96 -9.13 29.21
C PHE A 175 -15.96 -8.43 30.12
N LYS A 176 -15.70 -7.17 30.46
CA LYS A 176 -16.59 -6.34 31.29
C LYS A 176 -16.76 -4.95 30.68
N LEU A 177 -17.98 -4.45 30.72
CA LEU A 177 -18.30 -3.04 30.48
C LEU A 177 -18.71 -2.42 31.82
N LEU A 178 -17.98 -1.42 32.26
CA LEU A 178 -18.27 -0.65 33.47
C LEU A 178 -18.82 0.72 33.06
N SER A 179 -19.82 1.23 33.76
CA SER A 179 -20.23 2.62 33.64
C SER A 179 -19.19 3.54 34.28
N SER A 180 -19.25 4.84 33.97
CA SER A 180 -18.50 5.89 34.67
C SER A 180 -18.78 5.94 36.19
N GLU A 181 -19.92 5.42 36.61
CA GLU A 181 -20.34 5.29 38.02
C GLU A 181 -19.87 3.98 38.67
N GLY A 182 -19.17 3.10 37.94
CA GLY A 182 -18.64 1.85 38.47
C GLY A 182 -19.64 0.68 38.43
N ALA A 183 -20.81 0.85 37.83
CA ALA A 183 -21.79 -0.23 37.67
C ALA A 183 -21.41 -1.13 36.48
N GLU A 184 -21.46 -2.46 36.68
CA GLU A 184 -21.25 -3.42 35.61
C GLU A 184 -22.47 -3.48 34.67
N ILE A 185 -22.30 -3.05 33.42
CA ILE A 185 -23.35 -2.98 32.40
C ILE A 185 -23.53 -4.34 31.72
N SER A 186 -22.41 -4.99 31.37
CA SER A 186 -22.39 -6.26 30.65
C SER A 186 -21.08 -6.98 30.94
N SER A 187 -21.16 -8.30 31.13
CA SER A 187 -19.97 -9.14 31.19
C SER A 187 -20.17 -10.47 30.51
N LYS A 188 -19.05 -11.04 30.08
CA LYS A 188 -19.00 -12.37 29.46
C LYS A 188 -17.67 -13.03 29.75
N ILE A 189 -17.69 -14.30 30.08
CA ILE A 189 -16.48 -15.11 30.24
C ILE A 189 -16.41 -16.11 29.09
N ILE A 190 -15.25 -16.23 28.45
CA ILE A 190 -15.00 -17.13 27.33
C ILE A 190 -13.72 -17.93 27.60
N GLU A 191 -13.76 -19.23 27.37
CA GLU A 191 -12.57 -20.09 27.43
C GLU A 191 -11.60 -19.77 26.28
N PHE A 192 -10.32 -19.70 26.58
CA PHE A 192 -9.25 -19.26 25.70
C PHE A 192 -7.97 -20.08 25.89
N LYS A 193 -7.62 -20.90 24.90
CA LYS A 193 -6.57 -21.92 25.04
C LYS A 193 -5.14 -21.43 24.87
N ASP A 194 -4.90 -20.22 24.36
CA ASP A 194 -3.54 -19.76 24.10
C ASP A 194 -2.92 -19.02 25.31
N GLU A 195 -1.62 -18.75 25.24
CA GLU A 195 -0.90 -17.98 26.25
C GLU A 195 -1.19 -16.48 26.15
N LEU A 196 -1.14 -15.77 27.28
CA LEU A 196 -1.32 -14.32 27.38
C LEU A 196 -0.39 -13.52 26.46
N ALA A 197 0.85 -14.00 26.26
CA ALA A 197 1.85 -13.33 25.42
C ALA A 197 1.39 -13.18 23.95
N ASN A 198 0.50 -14.05 23.50
CA ASN A 198 0.00 -14.11 22.13
C ASN A 198 -1.30 -13.32 21.93
N LEU A 199 -1.82 -12.70 22.99
CA LEU A 199 -3.13 -12.07 23.00
C LEU A 199 -2.98 -10.55 22.89
N LYS A 200 -3.58 -9.96 21.86
CA LYS A 200 -3.64 -8.50 21.68
C LYS A 200 -5.06 -8.06 21.39
N PHE A 201 -5.40 -6.88 21.89
CA PHE A 201 -6.71 -6.28 21.74
C PHE A 201 -6.62 -4.89 21.13
N ALA A 202 -7.64 -4.53 20.37
CA ALA A 202 -7.91 -3.18 19.93
C ALA A 202 -9.43 -2.98 19.89
N TYR A 203 -9.89 -1.76 20.09
CA TYR A 203 -11.30 -1.42 20.02
C TYR A 203 -11.52 -0.33 18.98
N SER A 204 -12.66 -0.39 18.28
CA SER A 204 -13.12 0.72 17.43
C SER A 204 -14.64 0.62 17.23
N ASN A 205 -15.36 1.68 17.57
CA ASN A 205 -16.76 1.91 17.20
C ASN A 205 -17.68 0.67 17.37
N GLY A 206 -17.70 0.10 18.57
CA GLY A 206 -18.56 -1.04 18.93
C GLY A 206 -18.00 -2.42 18.58
N THR A 207 -16.81 -2.50 17.99
CA THR A 207 -16.13 -3.76 17.65
C THR A 207 -14.86 -3.91 18.47
N LEU A 208 -14.75 -5.02 19.20
CA LEU A 208 -13.54 -5.44 19.90
C LEU A 208 -12.81 -6.48 19.05
N TYR A 209 -11.57 -6.15 18.68
CA TYR A 209 -10.66 -7.03 17.96
C TYR A 209 -9.83 -7.82 18.94
N LYS A 210 -9.81 -9.15 18.77
CA LYS A 210 -8.91 -10.06 19.48
C LYS A 210 -7.99 -10.71 18.47
N TYR A 211 -6.70 -10.43 18.58
CA TYR A 211 -5.67 -11.09 17.79
C TYR A 211 -4.99 -12.18 18.61
N THR A 212 -4.89 -13.37 18.04
CA THR A 212 -4.15 -14.54 18.55
C THR A 212 -3.07 -14.94 17.54
N THR A 213 -2.32 -16.02 17.81
CA THR A 213 -1.20 -16.45 16.95
C THR A 213 -1.55 -16.50 15.46
N ASP A 214 -2.70 -17.08 15.13
CA ASP A 214 -3.12 -17.33 13.74
C ASP A 214 -4.52 -16.79 13.41
N THR A 215 -5.21 -16.18 14.38
CA THR A 215 -6.60 -15.76 14.18
C THR A 215 -6.88 -14.35 14.69
N LEU A 216 -7.61 -13.60 13.89
CA LEU A 216 -8.20 -12.32 14.26
C LEU A 216 -9.71 -12.51 14.42
N THR A 217 -10.21 -12.45 15.65
CA THR A 217 -11.63 -12.59 16.00
C THR A 217 -12.24 -11.24 16.32
N LEU A 218 -13.41 -10.93 15.76
CA LEU A 218 -14.16 -9.70 15.98
C LEU A 218 -15.37 -9.97 16.87
N TYR A 219 -15.47 -9.23 17.97
CA TYR A 219 -16.57 -9.27 18.92
C TYR A 219 -17.41 -8.00 18.82
N ARG A 220 -18.73 -8.16 18.81
CA ARG A 220 -19.67 -7.04 18.81
C ARG A 220 -20.09 -6.68 20.22
N LEU A 221 -19.92 -5.41 20.60
CA LEU A 221 -20.46 -4.86 21.83
C LEU A 221 -21.96 -4.56 21.70
N PRO A 222 -22.74 -4.59 22.80
CA PRO A 222 -22.32 -4.87 24.19
C PRO A 222 -22.34 -6.36 24.59
N ARG A 223 -22.80 -7.26 23.71
CA ARG A 223 -23.02 -8.69 24.05
C ARG A 223 -21.79 -9.59 23.94
N PHE A 224 -20.67 -9.07 23.44
CA PHE A 224 -19.44 -9.82 23.21
C PHE A 224 -19.68 -11.09 22.37
N GLU A 225 -20.50 -10.98 21.32
CA GLU A 225 -20.77 -12.05 20.36
C GLU A 225 -19.71 -12.01 19.25
N SER A 226 -19.00 -13.12 19.03
CA SER A 226 -18.08 -13.25 17.92
C SER A 226 -18.87 -13.41 16.63
N TYR A 227 -18.74 -12.48 15.69
CA TYR A 227 -19.45 -12.53 14.41
C TYR A 227 -18.55 -12.81 13.21
N LYS A 228 -17.22 -12.64 13.37
CA LYS A 228 -16.26 -12.89 12.30
C LYS A 228 -14.91 -13.34 12.87
N THR A 229 -14.33 -14.35 12.23
CA THR A 229 -12.97 -14.81 12.49
C THR A 229 -12.21 -14.87 11.17
N LEU A 230 -11.04 -14.26 11.16
CA LEU A 230 -10.15 -14.19 10.01
C LEU A 230 -8.86 -14.96 10.32
N ASN A 231 -8.37 -15.75 9.37
CA ASN A 231 -7.10 -16.45 9.49
C ASN A 231 -5.98 -15.57 8.94
N THR A 232 -4.96 -15.32 9.75
CA THR A 232 -3.85 -14.38 9.44
C THR A 232 -3.04 -14.84 8.24
N THR A 233 -2.80 -16.15 8.10
CA THR A 233 -2.07 -16.74 6.95
C THR A 233 -2.76 -16.48 5.62
N LYS A 234 -4.10 -16.48 5.59
CA LYS A 234 -4.88 -16.22 4.38
C LYS A 234 -4.88 -14.74 3.98
N ILE A 235 -4.65 -13.85 4.95
CA ILE A 235 -4.59 -12.40 4.74
C ILE A 235 -3.17 -11.96 4.32
N GLY A 236 -2.20 -12.88 4.35
CA GLY A 236 -0.79 -12.60 4.03
C GLY A 236 0.00 -12.02 5.21
N LEU A 237 -0.49 -12.18 6.43
CA LEU A 237 0.28 -11.83 7.63
C LEU A 237 1.22 -12.98 8.01
N PRO A 238 2.49 -12.70 8.36
CA PRO A 238 3.41 -13.71 8.86
C PRO A 238 2.95 -14.26 10.20
N ALA A 239 3.12 -15.57 10.40
CA ALA A 239 2.74 -16.24 11.64
C ALA A 239 3.45 -15.61 12.86
N PHE A 240 2.68 -15.35 13.91
CA PHE A 240 3.21 -14.72 15.12
C PHE A 240 4.06 -15.72 15.91
N THR A 241 5.32 -15.37 16.19
CA THR A 241 6.19 -16.14 17.09
C THR A 241 6.42 -15.37 18.39
N LYS A 242 6.68 -16.08 19.50
CA LYS A 242 6.83 -15.50 20.85
C LYS A 242 7.85 -14.36 20.98
N SER A 243 8.78 -14.23 20.03
CA SER A 243 9.81 -13.17 20.01
C SER A 243 9.39 -11.90 19.27
N THR A 244 8.28 -11.92 18.54
CA THR A 244 7.84 -10.80 17.70
C THR A 244 7.07 -9.78 18.52
N LYS A 245 7.43 -8.50 18.38
CA LYS A 245 6.65 -7.43 19.00
C LYS A 245 5.51 -7.09 18.06
N LEU A 246 4.27 -7.33 18.51
CA LEU A 246 3.06 -7.03 17.76
C LEU A 246 2.22 -5.98 18.48
N THR A 247 1.82 -4.97 17.72
CA THR A 247 0.90 -3.92 18.16
C THR A 247 -0.24 -3.78 17.19
N LEU A 248 -1.41 -3.52 17.76
CA LEU A 248 -2.70 -3.58 17.10
C LEU A 248 -3.47 -2.31 17.44
N VAL A 249 -3.88 -1.55 16.43
CA VAL A 249 -4.75 -0.38 16.62
C VAL A 249 -5.76 -0.30 15.48
N SER A 250 -6.99 0.11 15.78
CA SER A 250 -8.08 0.17 14.79
C SER A 250 -8.50 1.63 14.53
N PRO A 251 -7.96 2.27 13.46
CA PRO A 251 -8.27 3.67 13.16
C PRO A 251 -9.72 3.91 12.68
N ALA A 252 -10.42 2.86 12.25
CA ALA A 252 -11.84 2.89 11.86
C ALA A 252 -12.50 1.50 12.03
N THR A 253 -13.83 1.45 12.01
CA THR A 253 -14.64 0.22 12.25
C THR A 253 -14.25 -0.99 11.42
N ASP A 254 -13.72 -0.77 10.22
CA ASP A 254 -13.45 -1.83 9.24
C ASP A 254 -11.97 -1.85 8.84
N ARG A 255 -11.13 -1.18 9.64
CA ARG A 255 -9.71 -0.95 9.37
C ARG A 255 -8.89 -1.29 10.58
N LEU A 256 -7.82 -2.02 10.34
CA LEU A 256 -6.93 -2.49 11.37
C LEU A 256 -5.50 -2.24 10.91
N LEU A 257 -4.73 -1.55 11.75
CA LEU A 257 -3.29 -1.40 11.57
C LEU A 257 -2.60 -2.42 12.47
N ILE A 258 -1.73 -3.23 11.87
CA ILE A 258 -0.90 -4.20 12.57
C ILE A 258 0.55 -3.84 12.29
N ALA A 259 1.33 -3.55 13.33
CA ALA A 259 2.77 -3.53 13.21
C ALA A 259 3.34 -4.80 13.81
N GLN A 260 4.14 -5.51 13.01
CA GLN A 260 4.83 -6.73 13.38
C GLN A 260 6.29 -6.58 13.00
N ASP A 261 7.16 -6.51 14.01
CA ASP A 261 8.58 -6.23 13.85
C ASP A 261 8.84 -5.02 12.94
N SER A 262 9.43 -5.17 11.77
CA SER A 262 9.76 -4.03 10.88
C SER A 262 8.67 -3.67 9.87
N GLU A 263 7.53 -4.35 9.90
CA GLU A 263 6.49 -4.21 8.89
C GLU A 263 5.19 -3.66 9.46
N LEU A 264 4.57 -2.77 8.69
CA LEU A 264 3.27 -2.19 8.99
C LEU A 264 2.27 -2.64 7.93
N TYR A 265 1.17 -3.22 8.40
CA TYR A 265 0.09 -3.76 7.60
C TYR A 265 -1.19 -2.97 7.84
N LEU A 266 -1.83 -2.52 6.75
CA LEU A 266 -3.19 -1.98 6.79
C LEU A 266 -4.15 -3.04 6.28
N ILE A 267 -5.07 -3.48 7.13
CA ILE A 267 -6.01 -4.57 6.83
C ILE A 267 -7.42 -4.03 6.74
N ASN A 268 -8.15 -4.51 5.73
CA ASN A 268 -9.60 -4.32 5.64
C ASN A 268 -10.30 -5.55 6.24
N THR A 269 -10.93 -5.36 7.40
CA THR A 269 -11.56 -6.46 8.12
C THR A 269 -12.88 -6.90 7.51
N ASN A 270 -13.55 -6.07 6.70
CA ASN A 270 -14.78 -6.45 5.98
C ASN A 270 -14.52 -7.45 4.86
N PHE A 271 -13.46 -7.26 4.09
CA PHE A 271 -13.10 -8.18 2.99
C PHE A 271 -12.03 -9.20 3.40
N GLY A 272 -11.36 -9.01 4.54
CA GLY A 272 -10.30 -9.90 5.01
C GLY A 272 -9.07 -9.86 4.10
N ILE A 273 -8.63 -8.65 3.74
CA ILE A 273 -7.47 -8.47 2.85
C ILE A 273 -6.46 -7.50 3.45
N THR A 274 -5.18 -7.72 3.11
CA THR A 274 -4.13 -6.71 3.30
C THR A 274 -4.25 -5.69 2.19
N VAL A 275 -4.45 -4.43 2.56
CA VAL A 275 -4.68 -3.31 1.64
C VAL A 275 -3.36 -2.68 1.20
N SER A 276 -2.43 -2.55 2.13
CA SER A 276 -1.12 -1.94 1.91
C SER A 276 -0.16 -2.45 2.97
N GLN A 277 1.10 -2.60 2.59
CA GLN A 277 2.21 -3.00 3.46
C GLN A 277 3.35 -2.01 3.23
N VAL A 278 3.99 -1.56 4.31
CA VAL A 278 5.21 -0.75 4.27
C VAL A 278 6.21 -1.35 5.24
N SER A 279 7.45 -1.51 4.76
CA SER A 279 8.57 -1.93 5.58
C SER A 279 9.38 -0.71 6.07
N SER A 280 9.82 -0.76 7.33
CA SER A 280 10.74 0.23 7.88
C SER A 280 12.15 -0.02 7.33
N PRO A 281 12.86 1.01 6.84
CA PRO A 281 14.12 0.86 6.10
C PRO A 281 15.34 0.38 6.90
N LYS A 282 15.18 -0.16 8.12
CA LYS A 282 16.31 -0.51 9.02
C LYS A 282 16.07 -1.70 9.96
N ASN A 283 15.38 -2.78 9.58
CA ASN A 283 15.10 -3.96 10.46
C ASN A 283 14.68 -3.60 11.90
N SER A 284 14.16 -2.38 12.08
CA SER A 284 13.96 -1.78 13.38
C SER A 284 12.56 -2.13 13.80
N LYS A 285 12.45 -2.78 14.96
CA LYS A 285 11.15 -3.16 15.51
C LYS A 285 10.30 -1.91 15.67
N CYS A 286 9.12 -1.95 15.08
CA CYS A 286 8.12 -0.90 15.02
C CYS A 286 6.94 -1.28 15.92
N GLU A 287 6.49 -0.33 16.72
CA GLU A 287 5.32 -0.46 17.58
C GLU A 287 4.40 0.73 17.33
N ILE A 288 3.11 0.49 17.12
CA ILE A 288 2.13 1.56 16.94
C ILE A 288 1.82 2.15 18.32
N LEU A 289 2.13 3.43 18.51
CA LEU A 289 1.83 4.13 19.76
C LEU A 289 0.50 4.88 19.69
N PHE A 290 0.16 5.42 18.51
CA PHE A 290 -1.05 6.21 18.33
C PHE A 290 -1.52 6.16 16.88
N THR A 291 -2.84 6.25 16.72
CA THR A 291 -3.47 6.46 15.42
C THR A 291 -4.57 7.49 15.57
N GLN A 292 -4.67 8.39 14.61
CA GLN A 292 -5.82 9.28 14.50
C GLN A 292 -7.06 8.46 14.12
N HIS A 293 -8.14 8.61 14.88
CA HIS A 293 -9.40 7.92 14.62
C HIS A 293 -10.28 8.72 13.67
N GLN A 294 -10.98 8.04 12.78
CA GLN A 294 -11.91 8.68 11.86
C GLN A 294 -13.17 9.16 12.59
N GLN A 295 -13.31 10.46 12.83
CA GLN A 295 -14.43 11.00 13.63
C GLN A 295 -15.80 11.02 12.92
N LYS A 296 -15.87 10.89 11.57
CA LYS A 296 -17.13 10.71 10.77
C LYS A 296 -16.82 9.99 9.45
N LYS A 297 -17.83 9.35 8.81
CA LYS A 297 -17.80 8.72 7.46
C LYS A 297 -17.51 9.71 6.31
N ARG A 298 -16.54 10.61 6.43
CA ARG A 298 -16.00 11.33 5.29
C ARG A 298 -15.10 10.36 4.52
N SER A 299 -15.47 10.08 3.28
CA SER A 299 -14.60 9.41 2.31
C SER A 299 -13.37 10.27 2.07
N ASN A 300 -12.18 9.67 2.14
CA ASN A 300 -10.87 10.28 1.84
C ASN A 300 -10.27 11.13 2.98
N ALA A 301 -10.39 10.68 4.23
CA ALA A 301 -9.59 11.25 5.32
C ALA A 301 -8.14 10.73 5.22
N SER A 302 -7.19 11.66 5.09
CA SER A 302 -5.78 11.37 5.41
C SER A 302 -5.65 11.34 6.92
N LEU A 303 -5.28 10.18 7.46
CA LEU A 303 -5.04 9.95 8.87
C LEU A 303 -3.55 9.77 9.12
N PHE A 304 -3.18 9.97 10.37
CA PHE A 304 -1.80 9.88 10.81
C PHE A 304 -1.66 8.81 11.90
N ALA A 305 -0.57 8.05 11.85
CA ALA A 305 -0.16 7.14 12.90
C ALA A 305 1.28 7.42 13.33
N VAL A 306 1.55 7.20 14.61
CA VAL A 306 2.85 7.37 15.25
C VAL A 306 3.40 6.00 15.61
N LEU A 307 4.60 5.73 15.11
CA LEU A 307 5.34 4.49 15.31
C LEU A 307 6.53 4.73 16.24
N LEU A 308 6.70 3.84 17.21
CA LEU A 308 7.91 3.70 18.01
C LEU A 308 8.89 2.79 17.28
N ARG A 309 10.08 3.30 16.99
CA ARG A 309 11.22 2.47 16.59
C ARG A 309 12.26 2.46 17.70
N GLU A 310 13.22 1.56 17.62
CA GLU A 310 14.26 1.41 18.65
C GLU A 310 15.01 2.71 18.93
N SER A 311 15.24 3.57 17.93
CA SER A 311 16.06 4.78 18.08
C SER A 311 15.29 6.10 17.95
N ASP A 312 14.07 6.05 17.44
CA ASP A 312 13.30 7.25 17.11
C ASP A 312 11.79 7.00 17.09
N ILE A 313 11.04 8.09 17.08
CA ILE A 313 9.60 8.11 16.82
C ILE A 313 9.44 8.46 15.35
N ALA A 314 8.63 7.70 14.64
CA ALA A 314 8.32 7.90 13.24
C ALA A 314 6.83 8.16 13.03
N GLY A 315 6.51 8.85 11.95
CA GLY A 315 5.16 9.11 11.48
C GLY A 315 4.88 8.34 10.20
N VAL A 316 3.62 7.94 10.03
CA VAL A 316 3.11 7.38 8.78
C VAL A 316 1.73 7.98 8.51
N ASN A 317 1.54 8.50 7.30
CA ASN A 317 0.25 8.96 6.84
C ASN A 317 -0.44 7.83 6.08
N PHE A 318 -1.75 7.72 6.21
CA PHE A 318 -2.53 6.72 5.50
C PHE A 318 -3.91 7.25 5.14
N THR A 319 -4.39 6.85 3.97
CA THR A 319 -5.68 7.31 3.45
C THR A 319 -6.75 6.25 3.63
N LEU A 320 -7.91 6.66 4.19
CA LEU A 320 -9.09 5.81 4.28
C LEU A 320 -10.05 6.07 3.12
N ASP A 321 -10.22 5.06 2.27
CA ASP A 321 -11.09 5.10 1.08
C ASP A 321 -12.55 4.74 1.42
N THR A 322 -13.42 4.68 0.39
CA THR A 322 -14.88 4.44 0.49
C THR A 322 -15.29 3.05 0.99
N ASN A 323 -14.32 2.15 1.22
CA ASN A 323 -14.54 0.78 1.67
C ASN A 323 -15.38 -0.07 0.70
N THR A 324 -15.20 0.11 -0.61
CA THR A 324 -15.88 -0.72 -1.61
C THR A 324 -15.05 -1.95 -1.99
N LEU A 325 -15.73 -2.98 -2.50
CA LEU A 325 -15.06 -4.18 -3.02
C LEU A 325 -14.16 -3.84 -4.21
N ARG A 326 -14.56 -2.87 -5.05
CA ARG A 326 -13.78 -2.41 -6.20
C ARG A 326 -12.38 -1.93 -5.81
N ASP A 327 -12.27 -1.22 -4.69
CA ASP A 327 -10.99 -0.71 -4.18
C ASP A 327 -10.07 -1.82 -3.65
N SER A 328 -10.66 -3.00 -3.38
CA SER A 328 -10.07 -4.17 -2.74
C SER A 328 -9.67 -5.28 -3.73
N LEU A 329 -10.16 -5.24 -4.97
CA LEU A 329 -9.83 -6.22 -6.01
C LEU A 329 -8.35 -6.10 -6.43
N GLY A 330 -7.67 -7.24 -6.54
CA GLY A 330 -6.26 -7.33 -6.96
C GLY A 330 -5.21 -7.08 -5.86
N LYS A 331 -5.62 -6.71 -4.63
CA LYS A 331 -4.69 -6.33 -3.55
C LYS A 331 -4.43 -7.40 -2.50
N GLY A 332 -5.17 -8.50 -2.50
CA GLY A 332 -5.02 -9.54 -1.48
C GLY A 332 -5.06 -10.92 -2.10
N PHE A 333 -3.88 -11.52 -2.29
CA PHE A 333 -3.56 -12.94 -2.13
C PHE A 333 -2.06 -13.11 -2.42
N THR A 334 -1.20 -12.64 -1.51
CA THR A 334 0.27 -12.84 -1.58
C THR A 334 0.72 -14.15 -0.94
N SER A 335 -0.16 -15.15 -0.78
CA SER A 335 0.34 -16.49 -0.52
C SER A 335 0.86 -17.03 -1.85
N THR A 336 2.17 -17.12 -2.03
CA THR A 336 2.76 -17.97 -3.07
C THR A 336 2.25 -19.41 -2.83
N PRO A 337 1.39 -19.97 -3.71
CA PRO A 337 1.08 -21.38 -3.58
C PRO A 337 2.33 -22.17 -3.96
N SER A 338 2.80 -23.02 -3.05
CA SER A 338 3.94 -23.94 -3.21
C SER A 338 3.70 -25.05 -4.24
N LYS A 339 2.58 -25.01 -4.97
CA LYS A 339 2.20 -25.98 -5.99
C LYS A 339 1.83 -25.26 -7.28
N GLN A 340 2.34 -25.77 -8.39
CA GLN A 340 2.05 -25.32 -9.75
C GLN A 340 0.82 -26.06 -10.25
N TYR A 341 -0.10 -25.34 -10.88
CA TYR A 341 -1.30 -25.92 -11.46
C TYR A 341 -1.39 -25.45 -12.91
N ILE A 342 -1.38 -26.40 -13.84
CA ILE A 342 -1.64 -26.15 -15.26
C ILE A 342 -3.15 -26.31 -15.45
N VAL A 343 -3.80 -25.31 -16.02
CA VAL A 343 -5.22 -25.37 -16.36
C VAL A 343 -5.31 -25.37 -17.88
N PRO A 344 -5.74 -26.47 -18.53
CA PRO A 344 -6.09 -26.40 -19.94
C PRO A 344 -7.31 -25.48 -20.10
N SER A 345 -7.49 -24.95 -21.30
CA SER A 345 -8.65 -24.17 -21.76
C SER A 345 -9.93 -24.36 -20.94
N ILE A 346 -10.67 -23.26 -20.71
CA ILE A 346 -11.95 -23.19 -19.97
C ILE A 346 -12.98 -24.28 -20.34
N LEU A 347 -12.81 -24.91 -21.51
CA LEU A 347 -13.74 -25.89 -22.05
C LEU A 347 -13.41 -27.37 -21.74
N ASP A 348 -12.21 -27.73 -21.27
CA ASP A 348 -11.89 -29.13 -20.93
C ASP A 348 -10.89 -29.25 -19.76
N ILE A 349 -11.42 -29.46 -18.54
CA ILE A 349 -10.62 -29.60 -17.32
C ILE A 349 -10.10 -31.04 -17.21
N LYS A 350 -8.94 -31.30 -17.81
CA LYS A 350 -8.05 -32.41 -17.42
C LYS A 350 -6.70 -31.82 -17.02
N VAL A 351 -6.40 -31.84 -15.72
CA VAL A 351 -5.10 -31.39 -15.20
C VAL A 351 -4.08 -32.49 -15.53
N GLU A 352 -3.24 -32.25 -16.52
CA GLU A 352 -2.09 -33.10 -16.84
C GLU A 352 -0.84 -32.53 -16.14
N GLU A 353 -0.18 -33.37 -15.34
CA GLU A 353 1.14 -33.05 -14.79
C GLU A 353 2.21 -33.33 -15.85
N PHE A 354 3.05 -32.34 -16.15
CA PHE A 354 4.10 -32.45 -17.16
C PHE A 354 5.46 -32.01 -16.62
N ASP A 355 6.50 -32.80 -16.91
CA ASP A 355 7.88 -32.46 -16.55
C ASP A 355 8.56 -31.70 -17.71
N ILE A 356 8.76 -30.40 -17.50
CA ILE A 356 9.42 -29.46 -18.42
C ILE A 356 10.85 -29.92 -18.77
N SER A 357 11.49 -30.73 -17.91
CA SER A 357 12.85 -31.19 -18.10
C SER A 357 13.04 -32.05 -19.35
N THR A 358 11.96 -32.62 -19.89
CA THR A 358 11.96 -33.40 -21.13
C THR A 358 12.17 -32.53 -22.37
N ILE A 359 11.60 -31.32 -22.39
CA ILE A 359 11.72 -30.36 -23.50
C ILE A 359 13.08 -29.67 -23.44
N THR A 360 13.49 -29.20 -22.26
CA THR A 360 14.72 -28.40 -22.09
C THR A 360 16.01 -29.21 -22.29
N LYS A 361 15.97 -30.53 -22.14
CA LYS A 361 17.12 -31.41 -22.39
C LYS A 361 17.15 -32.01 -23.80
N SER A 362 16.15 -31.70 -24.64
CA SER A 362 16.10 -32.23 -26.00
C SER A 362 17.23 -31.64 -26.86
N SER A 363 17.78 -32.45 -27.76
CA SER A 363 18.81 -32.00 -28.71
C SER A 363 18.24 -31.10 -29.81
N ASP A 364 16.95 -31.25 -30.10
CA ASP A 364 16.20 -30.41 -31.04
C ASP A 364 15.06 -29.71 -30.27
N PHE A 365 15.44 -28.63 -29.58
CA PHE A 365 14.54 -27.84 -28.74
C PHE A 365 13.42 -27.19 -29.54
N ASP A 366 13.70 -26.73 -30.77
CA ASP A 366 12.71 -26.08 -31.64
C ASP A 366 11.54 -27.03 -31.92
N SER A 367 11.83 -28.23 -32.42
CA SER A 367 10.79 -29.22 -32.75
C SER A 367 10.08 -29.71 -31.49
N SER A 368 10.81 -29.97 -30.41
CA SER A 368 10.23 -30.51 -29.17
C SER A 368 9.26 -29.54 -28.50
N LEU A 369 9.56 -28.23 -28.51
CA LEU A 369 8.68 -27.22 -27.94
C LEU A 369 7.42 -27.00 -28.82
N LEU A 370 7.60 -26.88 -30.13
CA LEU A 370 6.48 -26.64 -31.05
C LEU A 370 5.54 -27.85 -31.11
N GLU A 371 6.08 -29.08 -31.11
CA GLU A 371 5.29 -30.31 -31.02
C GLU A 371 4.53 -30.37 -29.69
N PHE A 372 5.16 -30.02 -28.56
CA PHE A 372 4.48 -29.99 -27.26
C PHE A 372 3.31 -29.00 -27.21
N LEU A 373 3.47 -27.85 -27.85
CA LEU A 373 2.46 -26.80 -27.93
C LEU A 373 1.40 -27.06 -29.01
N HIS A 374 1.53 -28.15 -29.78
CA HIS A 374 0.72 -28.41 -30.97
C HIS A 374 0.69 -27.22 -31.94
N ALA A 375 1.81 -26.49 -32.04
CA ALA A 375 1.92 -25.32 -32.90
C ALA A 375 2.09 -25.76 -34.36
N GLU A 376 1.08 -25.51 -35.20
CA GLU A 376 1.16 -25.77 -36.65
C GLU A 376 1.99 -24.70 -37.40
N GLN A 377 2.15 -23.53 -36.77
CA GLN A 377 2.81 -22.36 -37.35
C GLN A 377 3.94 -21.89 -36.42
N ASP A 378 4.91 -21.15 -36.98
CA ASP A 378 6.03 -20.58 -36.21
C ASP A 378 5.60 -19.36 -35.34
N TYR A 379 4.30 -19.08 -35.23
CA TYR A 379 3.72 -18.01 -34.40
C TYR A 379 2.49 -18.52 -33.65
N TYR A 380 2.18 -17.88 -32.53
CA TYR A 380 1.07 -18.26 -31.67
C TYR A 380 -0.28 -18.09 -32.34
N THR A 381 -1.12 -19.11 -32.25
CA THR A 381 -2.52 -19.10 -32.65
C THR A 381 -3.44 -19.55 -31.53
N GLU A 382 -4.71 -19.15 -31.56
CA GLU A 382 -5.70 -19.54 -30.53
C GLU A 382 -5.97 -21.06 -30.50
N ASN A 383 -5.58 -21.80 -31.54
CA ASN A 383 -5.73 -23.25 -31.63
C ASN A 383 -4.60 -24.01 -30.92
N ASP A 384 -3.53 -23.32 -30.54
CA ASP A 384 -2.37 -23.93 -29.90
C ASP A 384 -2.70 -24.34 -28.45
N ARG A 385 -1.89 -25.24 -27.90
CA ARG A 385 -2.06 -25.73 -26.53
C ARG A 385 -1.95 -24.58 -25.51
N VAL A 386 -2.96 -24.46 -24.65
CA VAL A 386 -2.95 -23.51 -23.53
C VAL A 386 -1.95 -23.94 -22.45
N VAL A 387 -1.07 -23.03 -22.04
CA VAL A 387 -0.03 -23.26 -21.03
C VAL A 387 -0.08 -22.20 -19.92
N ASP A 388 0.48 -22.53 -18.74
CA ASP A 388 0.61 -21.57 -17.63
C ASP A 388 1.76 -20.56 -17.89
N SER A 389 1.59 -19.34 -17.38
CA SER A 389 2.61 -18.30 -17.28
C SER A 389 3.95 -18.79 -16.71
N ARG A 390 3.93 -19.70 -15.73
CA ARG A 390 5.14 -20.27 -15.12
C ARG A 390 5.91 -21.16 -16.09
N PHE A 391 5.19 -21.97 -16.88
CA PHE A 391 5.80 -22.78 -17.95
C PHE A 391 6.53 -21.88 -18.94
N MET A 392 5.85 -20.83 -19.41
CA MET A 392 6.44 -19.85 -20.33
C MET A 392 7.69 -19.20 -19.74
N HIS A 393 7.64 -18.81 -18.46
CA HIS A 393 8.80 -18.24 -17.79
C HIS A 393 9.98 -19.21 -17.70
N THR A 394 9.76 -20.48 -17.37
CA THR A 394 10.82 -21.49 -17.32
C THR A 394 11.44 -21.74 -18.69
N VAL A 395 10.61 -21.86 -19.73
CA VAL A 395 11.07 -22.07 -21.12
C VAL A 395 11.89 -20.86 -21.59
N VAL A 396 11.39 -19.64 -21.39
CA VAL A 396 12.08 -18.42 -21.82
C VAL A 396 13.39 -18.23 -21.05
N SER A 397 13.41 -18.46 -19.73
CA SER A 397 14.65 -18.43 -18.93
C SER A 397 15.69 -19.42 -19.46
N HIS A 398 15.28 -20.66 -19.75
CA HIS A 398 16.17 -21.68 -20.30
C HIS A 398 16.75 -21.27 -21.66
N VAL A 399 15.93 -20.71 -22.55
CA VAL A 399 16.41 -20.25 -23.85
C VAL A 399 17.47 -19.15 -23.72
N PHE A 400 17.30 -18.20 -22.81
CA PHE A 400 18.31 -17.15 -22.59
C PHE A 400 19.53 -17.60 -21.79
N GLU A 401 19.47 -18.73 -21.09
CA GLU A 401 20.63 -19.38 -20.45
C GLU A 401 21.44 -20.23 -21.44
N SER A 402 20.83 -20.67 -22.54
CA SER A 402 21.51 -21.48 -23.56
C SER A 402 22.51 -20.66 -24.39
N GLU A 403 23.59 -21.31 -24.86
CA GLU A 403 24.63 -20.64 -25.67
C GLU A 403 24.12 -20.17 -27.04
N SER A 404 23.06 -20.79 -27.57
CA SER A 404 22.50 -20.49 -28.89
C SER A 404 21.00 -20.28 -28.83
N ILE A 405 20.54 -19.09 -29.25
CA ILE A 405 19.10 -18.77 -29.27
C ILE A 405 18.42 -19.53 -30.43
N PRO A 406 17.46 -20.43 -30.14
CA PRO A 406 16.69 -21.19 -31.13
C PRO A 406 15.71 -20.25 -31.85
N GLU A 407 15.78 -20.16 -33.17
CA GLU A 407 15.09 -19.09 -33.92
C GLU A 407 13.61 -19.34 -34.10
N ARG A 408 13.19 -20.59 -34.34
CA ARG A 408 11.79 -20.92 -34.60
C ARG A 408 10.98 -20.86 -33.30
N ALA A 409 11.46 -21.50 -32.25
CA ALA A 409 10.89 -21.42 -30.91
C ALA A 409 10.84 -19.98 -30.42
N MET A 410 11.91 -19.19 -30.59
CA MET A 410 11.89 -17.79 -30.16
C MET A 410 10.87 -16.95 -30.96
N THR A 411 10.72 -17.18 -32.26
CA THR A 411 9.69 -16.49 -33.07
C THR A 411 8.29 -16.78 -32.50
N TYR A 412 8.01 -18.04 -32.19
CA TYR A 412 6.75 -18.44 -31.57
C TYR A 412 6.58 -17.79 -30.19
N LEU A 413 7.59 -17.90 -29.33
CA LEU A 413 7.56 -17.37 -27.96
C LEU A 413 7.31 -15.87 -27.94
N LEU A 414 7.97 -15.08 -28.81
CA LEU A 414 7.80 -13.63 -28.88
C LEU A 414 6.38 -13.20 -29.27
N THR A 415 5.65 -14.05 -30.00
CA THR A 415 4.25 -13.81 -30.36
C THR A 415 3.24 -14.29 -29.32
N HIS A 416 3.70 -15.04 -28.32
CA HIS A 416 2.81 -15.65 -27.33
C HIS A 416 2.32 -14.60 -26.30
N PRO A 417 1.02 -14.53 -25.98
CA PRO A 417 0.46 -13.51 -25.09
C PRO A 417 0.99 -13.57 -23.65
N LEU A 418 1.44 -14.75 -23.23
CA LEU A 418 2.06 -14.98 -21.91
C LEU A 418 3.59 -14.85 -21.92
N PHE A 419 4.19 -14.24 -22.95
CA PHE A 419 5.63 -13.98 -22.95
C PHE A 419 6.00 -13.07 -21.76
N PRO A 420 6.92 -13.50 -20.88
CA PRO A 420 7.27 -12.74 -19.69
C PRO A 420 8.06 -11.47 -20.05
N PRO A 421 7.99 -10.41 -19.22
CA PRO A 421 8.91 -9.30 -19.37
C PRO A 421 10.35 -9.79 -19.10
N VAL A 422 11.26 -9.52 -20.02
CA VAL A 422 12.67 -9.91 -19.92
C VAL A 422 13.53 -8.66 -20.00
N ASP A 423 14.33 -8.41 -18.97
CA ASP A 423 15.25 -7.27 -18.94
C ASP A 423 16.36 -7.44 -19.99
N GLY A 424 16.53 -6.40 -20.81
CA GLY A 424 17.52 -6.38 -21.89
C GLY A 424 17.20 -7.35 -23.02
N LEU A 425 15.91 -7.55 -23.33
CA LEU A 425 15.49 -8.44 -24.40
C LEU A 425 16.06 -7.99 -25.75
N LEU A 426 15.94 -6.69 -26.05
CA LEU A 426 16.38 -6.14 -27.33
C LEU A 426 17.90 -6.23 -27.51
N SER A 427 18.67 -5.99 -26.45
CA SER A 427 20.13 -6.06 -26.50
C SER A 427 20.62 -7.49 -26.76
N LYS A 428 19.95 -8.50 -26.19
CA LYS A 428 20.24 -9.93 -26.43
C LYS A 428 19.89 -10.37 -27.84
N LEU A 429 18.83 -9.82 -28.44
CA LEU A 429 18.39 -10.16 -29.80
C LEU A 429 19.07 -9.34 -30.90
N ARG A 430 19.93 -8.39 -30.54
CA ARG A 430 20.60 -7.49 -31.50
C ARG A 430 21.40 -8.22 -32.60
N ALA A 431 21.99 -9.37 -32.28
CA ALA A 431 22.72 -10.19 -33.24
C ALA A 431 21.82 -10.84 -34.31
N LYS A 432 20.48 -10.88 -34.09
CA LYS A 432 19.50 -11.52 -34.96
C LYS A 432 18.41 -10.52 -35.38
N PRO A 433 18.61 -9.74 -36.46
CA PRO A 433 17.72 -8.63 -36.85
C PRO A 433 16.25 -9.01 -37.04
N ARG A 434 15.99 -10.24 -37.52
CA ARG A 434 14.63 -10.75 -37.71
C ARG A 434 13.89 -10.95 -36.38
N LEU A 435 14.56 -11.54 -35.38
CA LEU A 435 14.00 -11.72 -34.04
C LEU A 435 13.89 -10.40 -33.29
N LEU A 436 14.87 -9.50 -33.47
CA LEU A 436 14.82 -8.15 -32.90
C LEU A 436 13.57 -7.41 -33.38
N ARG A 437 13.31 -7.41 -34.70
CA ARG A 437 12.12 -6.81 -35.28
C ARG A 437 10.84 -7.44 -34.71
N GLN A 438 10.79 -8.76 -34.61
CA GLN A 438 9.65 -9.48 -34.04
C GLN A 438 9.40 -9.08 -32.58
N ALA A 439 10.45 -8.99 -31.77
CA ALA A 439 10.37 -8.59 -30.37
C ALA A 439 9.84 -7.16 -30.21
N VAL A 440 10.30 -6.23 -31.05
CA VAL A 440 9.81 -4.83 -31.06
C VAL A 440 8.30 -4.78 -31.33
N VAL A 441 7.81 -5.56 -32.30
CA VAL A 441 6.40 -5.51 -32.72
C VAL A 441 5.48 -6.24 -31.73
N THR A 442 5.89 -7.40 -31.21
CA THR A 442 4.97 -8.31 -30.52
C THR A 442 5.26 -8.52 -29.04
N ALA A 443 6.50 -8.41 -28.60
CA ALA A 443 6.84 -8.74 -27.22
C ALA A 443 6.49 -7.61 -26.24
N ASN A 444 6.41 -7.97 -24.96
CA ASN A 444 6.22 -7.04 -23.84
C ASN A 444 7.56 -6.41 -23.43
N VAL A 445 8.03 -5.46 -24.24
CA VAL A 445 9.31 -4.77 -24.04
C VAL A 445 9.14 -3.53 -23.17
N SER A 446 10.12 -3.28 -22.29
CA SER A 446 10.14 -2.07 -21.47
C SER A 446 10.33 -0.80 -22.31
N LEU A 447 9.71 0.30 -21.87
CA LEU A 447 9.83 1.59 -22.57
C LEU A 447 11.28 2.07 -22.65
N SER A 448 12.04 1.88 -21.57
CA SER A 448 13.45 2.23 -21.48
C SER A 448 14.30 1.49 -22.52
N GLU A 449 13.97 0.23 -22.81
CA GLU A 449 14.67 -0.54 -23.85
C GLU A 449 14.33 -0.06 -25.25
N LEU A 450 13.06 0.21 -25.54
CA LEU A 450 12.64 0.77 -26.85
C LEU A 450 13.30 2.12 -27.11
N VAL A 451 13.34 2.99 -26.10
CA VAL A 451 14.01 4.29 -26.15
C VAL A 451 15.50 4.08 -26.40
N ALA A 452 16.18 3.23 -25.63
CA ALA A 452 17.61 2.97 -25.82
C ALA A 452 17.92 2.41 -27.23
N GLU A 453 17.06 1.55 -27.77
CA GLU A 453 17.28 0.91 -29.07
C GLU A 453 17.10 1.89 -30.25
N LEU A 454 16.44 3.05 -30.07
CA LEU A 454 16.39 4.11 -31.09
C LEU A 454 17.78 4.65 -31.46
N ASN A 455 18.69 4.74 -30.48
CA ASN A 455 20.06 5.23 -30.71
C ASN A 455 20.96 4.19 -31.40
N THR A 456 20.70 2.90 -31.16
CA THR A 456 21.59 1.81 -31.58
C THR A 456 21.19 1.16 -32.89
N THR A 457 19.90 1.24 -33.27
CA THR A 457 19.39 0.54 -34.46
C THR A 457 19.91 1.18 -35.74
N GLU A 458 20.61 0.46 -36.60
CA GLU A 458 21.02 0.95 -37.94
C GLU A 458 19.98 0.66 -39.03
N ASN A 459 19.14 -0.36 -38.85
CA ASN A 459 18.12 -0.74 -39.82
C ASN A 459 16.92 0.22 -39.80
N GLU A 460 16.58 0.81 -40.96
CA GLU A 460 15.49 1.79 -41.10
C GLU A 460 14.10 1.21 -40.82
N ASP A 461 13.86 -0.07 -41.14
CA ASP A 461 12.56 -0.71 -40.90
C ASP A 461 12.33 -0.97 -39.41
N ILE A 462 13.36 -1.46 -38.72
CA ILE A 462 13.30 -1.66 -37.26
C ILE A 462 13.11 -0.32 -36.56
N PHE A 463 13.77 0.74 -37.04
CA PHE A 463 13.59 2.09 -36.53
C PHE A 463 12.14 2.57 -36.68
N LYS A 464 11.49 2.34 -37.83
CA LYS A 464 10.06 2.66 -38.03
C LYS A 464 9.16 1.85 -37.11
N ASP A 465 9.45 0.57 -36.90
CA ASP A 465 8.67 -0.29 -36.01
C ASP A 465 8.79 0.17 -34.55
N ILE A 466 9.99 0.57 -34.10
CA ILE A 466 10.20 1.14 -32.76
C ILE A 466 9.41 2.44 -32.59
N ILE A 467 9.45 3.35 -33.57
CA ILE A 467 8.65 4.60 -33.52
C ILE A 467 7.16 4.26 -33.40
N THR A 468 6.67 3.36 -34.25
CA THR A 468 5.25 2.95 -34.23
C THR A 468 4.86 2.40 -32.86
N ARG A 469 5.71 1.55 -32.28
CA ARG A 469 5.48 0.99 -30.94
C ARG A 469 5.52 2.05 -29.84
N LEU A 470 6.43 3.02 -29.92
CA LEU A 470 6.50 4.13 -28.95
C LEU A 470 5.26 5.02 -28.98
N LEU A 471 4.65 5.20 -30.16
CA LEU A 471 3.42 5.99 -30.32
C LEU A 471 2.19 5.34 -29.69
N GLU A 472 2.22 4.04 -29.40
CA GLU A 472 1.16 3.35 -28.66
C GLU A 472 1.16 3.70 -27.17
N PHE A 473 2.27 4.21 -26.63
CA PHE A 473 2.39 4.63 -25.24
C PHE A 473 1.89 6.07 -25.05
N PRO A 474 1.33 6.40 -23.88
CA PRO A 474 0.87 7.75 -23.61
C PRO A 474 2.07 8.70 -23.47
N LYS A 475 1.95 9.89 -24.06
CA LYS A 475 3.05 10.84 -24.26
C LYS A 475 3.74 11.31 -22.98
N ASP A 476 3.02 11.33 -21.87
CA ASP A 476 3.51 11.71 -20.53
C ASP A 476 4.48 10.69 -19.93
N LYS A 477 4.48 9.45 -20.42
CA LYS A 477 5.39 8.39 -19.96
C LYS A 477 6.67 8.28 -20.77
N LEU A 478 6.74 8.94 -21.93
CA LEU A 478 7.92 8.94 -22.80
C LEU A 478 8.97 9.90 -22.24
N ASP A 479 10.07 9.35 -21.70
CA ASP A 479 11.24 10.13 -21.28
C ASP A 479 12.41 9.88 -22.25
N PHE A 480 12.91 10.96 -22.86
CA PHE A 480 13.95 10.95 -23.88
C PHE A 480 15.24 11.66 -23.43
N LYS A 481 15.40 11.95 -22.12
CA LYS A 481 16.53 12.76 -21.60
C LYS A 481 17.92 12.24 -21.93
N ASP A 482 18.09 10.92 -22.04
CA ASP A 482 19.39 10.28 -22.26
C ASP A 482 19.66 9.94 -23.75
N LEU A 483 18.88 10.50 -24.68
CA LEU A 483 19.01 10.25 -26.11
C LEU A 483 19.84 11.29 -26.87
N ASP A 484 20.45 10.85 -27.97
CA ASP A 484 21.01 11.75 -28.99
C ASP A 484 19.89 12.19 -29.93
N SER A 485 19.04 13.07 -29.39
CA SER A 485 17.85 13.58 -30.08
C SER A 485 18.18 14.30 -31.38
N HIS A 486 19.40 14.85 -31.51
CA HIS A 486 19.85 15.50 -32.74
C HIS A 486 19.89 14.50 -33.91
N ARG A 487 20.60 13.39 -33.72
CA ARG A 487 20.72 12.32 -34.72
C ARG A 487 19.38 11.66 -35.02
N ILE A 488 18.55 11.46 -34.00
CA ILE A 488 17.22 10.84 -34.17
C ILE A 488 16.30 11.75 -35.00
N VAL A 489 16.28 13.07 -34.71
CA VAL A 489 15.45 14.01 -35.48
C VAL A 489 15.93 14.11 -36.93
N GLU A 490 17.24 14.16 -37.17
CA GLU A 490 17.78 14.15 -38.54
C GLU A 490 17.33 12.91 -39.32
N ARG A 491 17.34 11.74 -38.66
CA ARG A 491 16.88 10.49 -39.25
C ARG A 491 15.37 10.44 -39.47
N ILE A 492 14.58 11.00 -38.57
CA ILE A 492 13.13 11.15 -38.76
C ILE A 492 12.83 12.02 -39.99
N LEU A 493 13.58 13.12 -40.16
CA LEU A 493 13.44 14.02 -41.30
C LEU A 493 13.85 13.35 -42.62
N SER A 494 14.93 12.55 -42.62
CA SER A 494 15.36 11.82 -43.83
C SER A 494 14.38 10.72 -44.24
N LEU A 495 13.82 10.00 -43.27
CA LEU A 495 12.84 8.92 -43.50
C LEU A 495 11.43 9.44 -43.77
N ASN A 496 11.17 10.72 -43.49
CA ASN A 496 9.84 11.33 -43.55
C ASN A 496 8.78 10.52 -42.75
N PHE A 497 9.15 9.96 -41.60
CA PHE A 497 8.30 9.09 -40.78
C PHE A 497 8.48 9.38 -39.28
N GLY A 498 7.39 9.36 -38.49
CA GLY A 498 7.48 9.51 -37.02
C GLY A 498 7.59 10.95 -36.51
N HIS A 499 7.04 11.92 -37.25
CA HIS A 499 7.14 13.36 -36.90
C HIS A 499 6.51 13.72 -35.55
N GLU A 500 5.60 12.88 -35.06
CA GLU A 500 4.91 13.05 -33.79
C GLU A 500 5.84 12.97 -32.58
N LEU A 501 6.98 12.29 -32.73
CA LEU A 501 8.01 12.21 -31.69
C LEU A 501 8.92 13.43 -31.66
N ILE A 502 8.99 14.23 -32.74
CA ILE A 502 9.91 15.37 -32.83
C ILE A 502 9.62 16.39 -31.72
N SER A 503 8.34 16.67 -31.42
CA SER A 503 8.01 17.62 -30.35
C SER A 503 8.52 17.14 -28.99
N LEU A 504 8.37 15.84 -28.70
CA LEU A 504 8.82 15.25 -27.44
C LEU A 504 10.36 15.22 -27.34
N LEU A 505 11.05 14.97 -28.46
CA LEU A 505 12.52 15.01 -28.53
C LEU A 505 13.06 16.43 -28.35
N ILE A 506 12.37 17.44 -28.90
CA ILE A 506 12.68 18.87 -28.68
C ILE A 506 12.49 19.24 -27.22
N ASP A 507 11.36 18.88 -26.63
CA ASP A 507 11.04 19.17 -25.23
C ASP A 507 12.05 18.51 -24.28
N ALA A 508 12.47 17.27 -24.56
CA ALA A 508 13.42 16.53 -23.72
C ALA A 508 14.86 17.06 -23.82
N SER A 509 15.29 17.52 -25.00
CA SER A 509 16.67 17.98 -25.24
C SER A 509 16.90 19.44 -24.86
N GLY A 510 15.82 20.18 -24.63
CA GLY A 510 15.85 21.60 -24.31
C GLY A 510 16.17 22.51 -25.51
N MET A 511 16.15 23.81 -25.26
CA MET A 511 16.11 24.84 -26.30
C MET A 511 17.46 25.13 -26.98
N PHE A 512 18.59 24.77 -26.36
CA PHE A 512 19.93 25.24 -26.77
C PHE A 512 20.80 24.17 -27.46
N THR A 513 20.27 22.98 -27.72
CA THR A 513 21.02 21.82 -28.23
C THR A 513 20.92 21.62 -29.74
N TRP A 514 20.19 22.48 -30.45
CA TRP A 514 19.86 22.32 -31.88
C TRP A 514 20.74 23.20 -32.77
N SER A 515 21.17 22.67 -33.92
CA SER A 515 21.89 23.46 -34.94
C SER A 515 20.92 24.25 -35.81
N ASP A 516 21.37 25.43 -36.26
CA ASP A 516 20.58 26.30 -37.15
C ASP A 516 20.15 25.57 -38.43
N ASP A 517 21.06 24.78 -39.04
CA ASP A 517 20.78 23.98 -40.23
C ASP A 517 19.63 22.98 -40.03
N LEU A 518 19.54 22.35 -38.85
CA LEU A 518 18.48 21.39 -38.56
C LEU A 518 17.15 22.11 -38.33
N ILE A 519 17.18 23.27 -37.67
CA ILE A 519 16.00 24.11 -37.45
C ILE A 519 15.43 24.57 -38.80
N GLU A 520 16.27 25.04 -39.73
CA GLU A 520 15.82 25.43 -41.07
C GLU A 520 15.18 24.27 -41.84
N LYS A 521 15.82 23.09 -41.84
CA LYS A 521 15.24 21.86 -42.44
C LYS A 521 13.89 21.50 -41.81
N LEU A 522 13.79 21.58 -40.48
CA LEU A 522 12.55 21.27 -39.77
C LEU A 522 11.44 22.26 -40.14
N GLN A 523 11.75 23.55 -40.23
CA GLN A 523 10.81 24.58 -40.68
C GLN A 523 10.33 24.33 -42.11
N GLU A 524 11.21 23.96 -43.03
CA GLU A 524 10.85 23.64 -44.41
C GLU A 524 9.90 22.44 -44.48
N VAL A 525 10.18 21.36 -43.74
CA VAL A 525 9.34 20.16 -43.70
C VAL A 525 7.98 20.46 -43.05
N LEU A 526 7.96 21.22 -41.96
CA LEU A 526 6.73 21.63 -41.28
C LEU A 526 5.86 22.50 -42.19
N GLN A 527 6.45 23.47 -42.89
CA GLN A 527 5.72 24.34 -43.82
C GLN A 527 5.08 23.52 -44.95
N LYS A 528 5.84 22.60 -45.56
CA LYS A 528 5.31 21.67 -46.58
C LYS A 528 4.14 20.84 -46.05
N LYS A 529 4.22 20.35 -44.81
CA LYS A 529 3.13 19.58 -44.19
C LYS A 529 1.89 20.42 -43.88
N ILE A 530 2.08 21.64 -43.38
CA ILE A 530 0.99 22.59 -43.13
C ILE A 530 0.28 22.91 -44.45
N ASP A 531 1.03 23.16 -45.52
CA ASP A 531 0.46 23.43 -46.83
C ASP A 531 -0.29 22.23 -47.40
N ALA A 532 0.25 21.01 -47.24
CA ALA A 532 -0.43 19.77 -47.62
C ALA A 532 -1.71 19.53 -46.82
N LEU A 533 -1.70 19.76 -45.50
CA LEU A 533 -2.88 19.65 -44.64
C LEU A 533 -3.95 20.70 -45.00
N ASN A 534 -3.53 21.93 -45.29
CA ASN A 534 -4.44 22.98 -45.76
C ASN A 534 -5.07 22.61 -47.11
N ALA A 535 -4.30 22.05 -48.03
CA ALA A 535 -4.81 21.56 -49.32
C ALA A 535 -5.79 20.39 -49.12
N ALA A 536 -5.46 19.42 -48.27
CA ALA A 536 -6.32 18.28 -47.95
C ALA A 536 -7.62 18.72 -47.26
N SER A 537 -7.55 19.64 -46.30
CA SER A 537 -8.72 20.21 -45.61
C SER A 537 -9.64 20.95 -46.58
N ARG A 538 -9.08 21.74 -47.50
CA ARG A 538 -9.86 22.39 -48.57
C ARG A 538 -10.51 21.37 -49.49
N ALA A 539 -9.78 20.33 -49.89
CA ALA A 539 -10.31 19.26 -50.74
C ALA A 539 -11.47 18.52 -50.04
N LEU A 540 -11.32 18.20 -48.75
CA LEU A 540 -12.35 17.56 -47.94
C LEU A 540 -13.60 18.44 -47.80
N ALA A 541 -13.43 19.74 -47.52
CA ALA A 541 -14.54 20.69 -47.46
C ALA A 541 -15.30 20.80 -48.81
N VAL A 542 -14.58 20.72 -49.94
CA VAL A 542 -15.21 20.67 -51.27
C VAL A 542 -15.98 19.37 -51.46
N ILE A 543 -15.40 18.22 -51.08
CA ILE A 543 -16.07 16.91 -51.16
C ILE A 543 -17.35 16.92 -50.32
N GLU A 544 -17.30 17.37 -49.07
CA GLU A 544 -18.48 17.47 -48.20
C GLU A 544 -19.57 18.39 -48.80
N GLN A 545 -19.18 19.53 -49.39
CA GLN A 545 -20.14 20.41 -50.06
C GLN A 545 -20.77 19.76 -51.30
N VAL A 546 -20.01 18.98 -52.06
CA VAL A 546 -20.50 18.24 -53.23
C VAL A 546 -21.44 17.12 -52.79
N GLU A 547 -21.11 16.36 -51.75
CA GLU A 547 -21.98 15.32 -51.19
C GLU A 547 -23.30 15.91 -50.68
N VAL A 548 -23.25 17.01 -49.91
CA VAL A 548 -24.46 17.70 -49.42
C VAL A 548 -25.32 18.23 -50.57
N LYS A 549 -24.70 18.73 -51.64
CA LYS A 549 -25.43 19.18 -52.84
C LYS A 549 -26.03 18.01 -53.61
N ASN A 550 -25.30 16.90 -53.77
CA ASN A 550 -25.78 15.69 -54.43
C ASN A 550 -26.91 14.98 -53.66
N LEU A 551 -26.90 15.03 -52.33
CA LEU A 551 -28.00 14.58 -51.49
C LEU A 551 -29.24 15.49 -51.60
N LYS A 552 -29.05 16.79 -51.82
CA LYS A 552 -30.14 17.77 -52.03
C LYS A 552 -30.68 17.81 -53.47
N THR A 553 -29.95 17.26 -54.45
CA THR A 553 -30.40 17.18 -55.84
C THR A 553 -31.19 15.91 -56.18
N VAL A 554 -31.57 15.09 -55.18
CA VAL A 554 -32.64 14.12 -55.36
C VAL A 554 -33.96 14.87 -55.59
N GLN A 555 -34.30 14.99 -56.87
CA GLN A 555 -35.55 15.47 -57.47
C GLN A 555 -35.91 16.96 -57.30
N LYS A 556 -35.28 17.82 -58.10
CA LYS A 556 -36.06 18.85 -58.81
C LYS A 556 -36.23 18.42 -60.25
N VAL A 557 -37.18 17.51 -60.48
CA VAL A 557 -37.69 17.25 -61.83
C VAL A 557 -38.50 18.49 -62.23
N PRO A 558 -38.18 19.17 -63.34
CA PRO A 558 -39.05 20.25 -63.83
C PRO A 558 -40.42 19.66 -64.17
N VAL A 559 -41.50 20.37 -63.84
CA VAL A 559 -42.91 19.90 -64.03
C VAL A 559 -43.22 19.54 -65.49
N TYR A 560 -42.40 20.01 -66.43
CA TYR A 560 -42.41 19.65 -67.84
C TYR A 560 -40.98 19.77 -68.39
N SER A 561 -40.50 18.71 -69.07
CA SER A 561 -39.37 18.79 -70.00
C SER A 561 -39.90 18.44 -71.39
N ILE A 562 -39.57 19.28 -72.38
CA ILE A 562 -39.83 18.95 -73.79
C ILE A 562 -38.54 18.36 -74.32
N GLU A 563 -38.46 17.02 -74.33
CA GLU A 563 -37.33 16.31 -74.92
C GLU A 563 -37.64 15.98 -76.38
N LYS A 564 -36.71 16.37 -77.25
CA LYS A 564 -36.82 16.14 -78.69
C LYS A 564 -36.34 14.71 -78.97
N LEU A 565 -37.28 13.77 -79.06
CA LEU A 565 -36.97 12.42 -79.52
C LEU A 565 -36.69 12.46 -81.02
N THR A 566 -35.50 12.04 -81.43
CA THR A 566 -35.21 11.68 -82.83
C THR A 566 -35.96 10.40 -83.14
N ILE A 567 -36.88 10.49 -84.10
CA ILE A 567 -37.61 9.35 -84.68
C ILE A 567 -36.68 8.59 -85.62
#